data_AF-A0A7R9JIK4-F1
#
_entry.id   AF-A0A7R9JIK4-F1
#
_cell.length_a   1.000
_cell.length_b   1.000
_cell.length_c   1.000
_cell.angle_alpha   90.00
_cell.angle_beta   90.00
_cell.angle_gamma   90.00
#
_symmetry.space_group_name_H-M   'P 1'
#
loop_
_entity.id
_entity.type
_entity.pdbx_description
1 polymer ?
#
loop_
_entity_poly.entity_id
_entity_poly.type
_entity_poly.pdbx_seq_one_letter_code
_entity_poly.pdbx_strand_id
1 'polypeptide(L)'
;MNRDEDGSSPDDPTLNMELLYAVHDALKTLPSIIHKTVLKSIINALLEENRMLYASDEVRAMFMLIQNPVFAAQSSYTIFAHLLRQMVNLPSTDHQLLVTWFKILEVEKLRMMVRHLQQFITIRQFPPADKSLPPLSKSRWWIPMATKTLALINAANNASNPPLLDYSEFYNSALDHVDLMQDYFNWQSPQRPGQFAYCQYPFILSIVAKRIILTKDSEQQMILTARRSLVAKVARHQAPQIDIFFLNIHIRRSHLVSDSLNEIASKQKDLKKKLKVSFVGEPGLDMGGLTKEWFLLLIRQIFHPDYGMFVYHPNSRCYWFSTDQEGNLREYNLIGVLMGLAVYNSIILDLHFPSVCYRKLLSPPVVPPSDSARVGVVKSPTMEDLAEIMPVSPPGQ
;
A
#
# COMPACT_ATOMS: atom_id res chain seq x y z
N MET A 1 6.36 21.65 -39.39
CA MET A 1 7.38 20.60 -39.19
C MET A 1 6.83 19.71 -38.08
N ASN A 2 6.53 18.44 -38.38
CA ASN A 2 5.83 17.52 -37.48
C ASN A 2 6.59 17.40 -36.15
N ARG A 3 5.88 17.57 -35.03
CA ARG A 3 6.41 17.44 -33.66
C ARG A 3 6.63 15.98 -33.23
N ASP A 4 6.31 15.02 -34.09
CA ASP A 4 6.10 13.61 -33.72
C ASP A 4 7.19 12.64 -34.18
N GLU A 5 8.30 13.11 -34.76
CA GLU A 5 9.38 12.22 -35.23
C GLU A 5 10.75 12.66 -34.70
N ASP A 6 10.98 12.46 -33.39
CA ASP A 6 12.33 12.13 -32.87
C ASP A 6 12.30 11.47 -31.46
N GLY A 7 12.53 10.16 -31.40
CA GLY A 7 13.78 9.62 -30.84
C GLY A 7 14.08 9.64 -29.32
N SER A 8 13.13 9.73 -28.38
CA SER A 8 13.46 9.35 -26.99
C SER A 8 13.40 7.83 -26.81
N SER A 9 14.58 7.22 -26.66
CA SER A 9 14.64 5.82 -26.24
C SER A 9 14.16 5.71 -24.79
N PRO A 10 13.25 4.76 -24.46
CA PRO A 10 12.89 4.49 -23.07
C PRO A 10 14.12 4.06 -22.25
N ASP A 11 15.10 3.44 -22.89
CA ASP A 11 16.26 2.84 -22.24
C ASP A 11 17.41 3.83 -21.98
N ASP A 12 17.40 5.00 -22.62
CA ASP A 12 18.43 6.03 -22.45
C ASP A 12 17.84 7.45 -22.52
N PRO A 13 17.93 8.25 -21.44
CA PRO A 13 17.53 9.65 -21.44
C PRO A 13 18.43 10.53 -22.32
N THR A 14 19.48 9.97 -22.92
CA THR A 14 20.50 10.67 -23.72
C THR A 14 21.14 11.82 -22.94
N LEU A 15 21.31 11.62 -21.63
CA LEU A 15 21.93 12.57 -20.70
C LEU A 15 23.28 12.03 -20.26
N ASN A 16 24.29 12.91 -20.19
CA ASN A 16 25.54 12.58 -19.52
C ASN A 16 25.31 12.57 -18.00
N MET A 17 24.97 11.39 -17.46
CA MET A 17 24.64 11.21 -16.04
C MET A 17 25.83 11.48 -15.12
N GLU A 18 27.05 11.12 -15.54
CA GLU A 18 28.27 11.41 -14.77
C GLU A 18 28.48 12.92 -14.60
N LEU A 19 28.31 13.69 -15.68
CA LEU A 19 28.38 15.15 -15.62
C LEU A 19 27.27 15.72 -14.75
N LEU A 20 26.03 15.23 -14.89
CA LEU A 20 24.90 15.67 -14.07
C LEU A 20 25.18 15.45 -12.58
N TYR A 21 25.69 14.27 -12.23
CA TYR A 21 26.04 13.93 -10.84
C TYR A 21 27.18 14.78 -10.33
N ALA A 22 28.25 15.00 -11.12
CA ALA A 22 29.36 15.87 -10.75
C ALA A 22 28.89 17.31 -10.47
N VAL A 23 28.01 17.85 -11.32
CA VAL A 23 27.43 19.20 -11.13
C VAL A 23 26.58 19.24 -9.85
N HIS A 24 25.70 18.26 -9.64
CA HIS A 24 24.87 18.21 -8.43
C HIS A 24 25.71 18.05 -7.15
N ASP A 25 26.72 17.18 -7.16
CA ASP A 25 27.56 16.96 -5.97
C ASP A 25 28.41 18.20 -5.67
N ALA A 26 28.92 18.91 -6.69
CA ALA A 26 29.58 20.20 -6.50
C ALA A 26 28.63 21.26 -5.91
N LEU A 27 27.41 21.37 -6.43
CA LEU A 27 26.39 22.33 -5.96
C LEU A 27 26.13 22.22 -4.44
N LYS A 28 26.19 21.02 -3.86
CA LYS A 28 25.98 20.82 -2.40
C LYS A 28 26.96 21.61 -1.53
N THR A 29 28.19 21.79 -2.00
CA THR A 29 29.27 22.45 -1.24
C THR A 29 29.40 23.94 -1.53
N LEU A 30 28.72 24.43 -2.57
CA LEU A 30 28.83 25.83 -2.98
C LEU A 30 28.10 26.78 -2.02
N PRO A 31 28.53 28.05 -1.93
CA PRO A 31 27.92 29.03 -1.03
C PRO A 31 26.45 29.33 -1.38
N SER A 32 25.68 29.76 -0.37
CA SER A 32 24.24 30.04 -0.50
C SER A 32 23.88 31.08 -1.57
N ILE A 33 24.81 31.98 -1.93
CA ILE A 33 24.62 32.93 -3.04
C ILE A 33 24.46 32.20 -4.39
N ILE A 34 25.21 31.12 -4.61
CA ILE A 34 25.11 30.31 -5.82
C ILE A 34 23.79 29.55 -5.82
N HIS A 35 23.38 28.97 -4.68
CA HIS A 35 22.07 28.32 -4.55
C HIS A 35 20.92 29.27 -4.89
N LYS A 36 20.97 30.52 -4.40
CA LYS A 36 19.97 31.55 -4.74
C LYS A 36 19.96 31.87 -6.23
N THR A 37 21.12 31.98 -6.86
CA THR A 37 21.23 32.19 -8.31
C THR A 37 20.65 31.02 -9.10
N VAL A 38 20.96 29.78 -8.71
CA VAL A 38 20.38 28.57 -9.32
C VAL A 38 18.87 28.56 -9.18
N LEU A 39 18.33 28.83 -7.99
CA LEU A 39 16.87 28.92 -7.78
C LEU A 39 16.22 30.00 -8.64
N LYS A 40 16.86 31.17 -8.78
CA LYS A 40 16.37 32.24 -9.65
C LYS A 40 16.34 31.80 -11.12
N SER A 41 17.38 31.12 -11.59
CA SER A 41 17.41 30.55 -12.94
C SER A 41 16.33 29.50 -13.14
N ILE A 42 16.10 28.62 -12.16
CA ILE A 42 15.02 27.63 -12.21
C ILE A 42 13.66 28.32 -12.27
N ILE A 43 13.41 29.36 -11.45
CA ILE A 43 12.15 30.13 -11.50
C ILE A 43 11.95 30.72 -12.90
N ASN A 44 12.96 31.42 -13.43
CA ASN A 44 12.87 32.04 -14.74
C ASN A 44 12.55 31.01 -15.82
N ALA A 45 13.23 29.85 -15.75
CA ALA A 45 12.95 28.76 -16.63
C ALA A 45 11.48 28.31 -16.46
N LEU A 46 11.03 27.95 -15.26
CA LEU A 46 9.68 27.38 -15.03
C LEU A 46 8.54 28.33 -15.42
N LEU A 47 8.77 29.64 -15.40
CA LEU A 47 7.80 30.68 -15.74
C LEU A 47 7.80 31.08 -17.23
N GLU A 48 8.74 30.59 -18.01
CA GLU A 48 8.86 30.95 -19.42
C GLU A 48 7.72 30.32 -20.25
N GLU A 49 6.75 31.15 -20.69
CA GLU A 49 5.52 30.69 -21.35
C GLU A 49 5.74 30.21 -22.80
N ASN A 50 6.84 30.60 -23.45
CA ASN A 50 7.14 30.31 -24.87
C ASN A 50 8.35 29.39 -25.05
N ARG A 51 8.43 28.32 -24.26
CA ARG A 51 9.47 27.30 -24.44
C ARG A 51 9.26 26.51 -25.74
N MET A 52 10.12 26.73 -26.72
CA MET A 52 10.27 25.80 -27.85
C MET A 52 11.26 24.71 -27.44
N LEU A 53 10.78 23.70 -26.73
CA LEU A 53 11.54 22.47 -26.48
C LEU A 53 11.19 21.44 -27.56
N TYR A 54 12.17 20.63 -27.96
CA TYR A 54 11.92 19.47 -28.82
C TYR A 54 11.12 18.41 -28.05
N ALA A 55 10.56 17.43 -28.78
CA ALA A 55 9.90 16.29 -28.15
C ALA A 55 10.86 15.62 -27.15
N SER A 56 10.38 15.26 -25.96
CA SER A 56 11.12 14.67 -24.82
C SER A 56 12.12 15.55 -24.04
N ASP A 57 12.52 16.73 -24.54
CA ASP A 57 13.43 17.63 -23.81
C ASP A 57 12.80 18.23 -22.56
N GLU A 58 11.49 18.47 -22.58
CA GLU A 58 10.75 18.88 -21.38
C GLU A 58 10.86 17.83 -20.28
N VAL A 59 10.70 16.56 -20.65
CA VAL A 59 10.80 15.42 -19.71
C VAL A 59 12.23 15.30 -19.16
N ARG A 60 13.25 15.45 -20.02
CA ARG A 60 14.67 15.46 -19.60
C ARG A 60 14.95 16.58 -18.62
N ALA A 61 14.47 17.79 -18.90
CA ALA A 61 14.64 18.94 -18.01
C ALA A 61 13.99 18.67 -16.63
N MET A 62 12.77 18.12 -16.61
CA MET A 62 12.12 17.74 -15.35
C MET A 62 12.90 16.67 -14.59
N PHE A 63 13.38 15.64 -15.30
CA PHE A 63 14.19 14.57 -14.75
C PHE A 63 15.51 15.07 -14.15
N MET A 64 16.18 16.03 -14.78
CA MET A 64 17.39 16.68 -14.24
C MET A 64 17.06 17.55 -13.02
N LEU A 65 16.02 18.37 -13.10
CA LEU A 65 15.68 19.33 -12.06
C LEU A 65 15.24 18.67 -10.76
N ILE A 66 14.45 17.59 -10.80
CA ILE A 66 14.00 16.90 -9.58
C ILE A 66 15.18 16.32 -8.77
N GLN A 67 16.29 16.00 -9.43
CA GLN A 67 17.51 15.50 -8.80
C GLN A 67 18.36 16.62 -8.16
N ASN A 68 18.01 17.89 -8.36
CA ASN A 68 18.84 19.02 -7.94
C ASN A 68 18.85 19.17 -6.41
N PRO A 69 20.04 19.16 -5.76
CA PRO A 69 20.14 19.20 -4.31
C PRO A 69 19.69 20.52 -3.68
N VAL A 70 19.53 21.58 -4.47
CA VAL A 70 19.02 22.88 -3.97
C VAL A 70 17.63 22.75 -3.33
N PHE A 71 16.87 21.73 -3.75
CA PHE A 71 15.54 21.45 -3.22
C PHE A 71 15.51 20.80 -1.84
N ALA A 72 16.68 20.45 -1.27
CA ALA A 72 16.78 20.00 0.11
C ALA A 72 16.46 21.11 1.13
N ALA A 73 16.64 22.38 0.76
CA ALA A 73 16.44 23.51 1.66
C ALA A 73 14.97 23.99 1.65
N GLN A 74 14.38 24.22 2.83
CA GLN A 74 13.00 24.74 2.97
C GLN A 74 12.73 26.05 2.19
N SER A 75 13.74 26.91 2.05
CA SER A 75 13.65 28.17 1.31
C SER A 75 13.31 27.97 -0.18
N SER A 76 13.55 26.78 -0.73
CA SER A 76 13.26 26.43 -2.12
C SER A 76 11.88 25.82 -2.33
N TYR A 77 11.13 25.50 -1.27
CA TYR A 77 9.93 24.65 -1.34
C TYR A 77 8.82 25.22 -2.22
N THR A 78 8.68 26.54 -2.29
CA THR A 78 7.75 27.18 -3.23
C THR A 78 8.07 26.79 -4.67
N ILE A 79 9.34 26.87 -5.05
CA ILE A 79 9.82 26.55 -6.40
C ILE A 79 9.70 25.05 -6.64
N PHE A 80 10.09 24.24 -5.64
CA PHE A 80 9.97 22.80 -5.72
C PHE A 80 8.52 22.36 -5.94
N ALA A 81 7.55 22.95 -5.24
CA ALA A 81 6.14 22.68 -5.46
C ALA A 81 5.74 22.93 -6.92
N HIS A 82 6.17 24.04 -7.51
CA HIS A 82 5.86 24.36 -8.92
C HIS A 82 6.49 23.37 -9.89
N LEU A 83 7.73 22.92 -9.65
CA LEU A 83 8.35 21.84 -10.41
C LEU A 83 7.53 20.55 -10.34
N LEU A 84 7.15 20.12 -9.14
CA LEU A 84 6.35 18.91 -8.91
C LEU A 84 4.98 19.01 -9.61
N ARG A 85 4.39 20.21 -9.65
CA ARG A 85 3.14 20.45 -10.39
C ARG A 85 3.32 20.28 -11.90
N GLN A 86 4.42 20.79 -12.48
CA GLN A 86 4.70 20.59 -13.90
C GLN A 86 4.89 19.10 -14.22
N MET A 87 5.64 18.38 -13.39
CA MET A 87 5.83 16.93 -13.54
C MET A 87 4.50 16.15 -13.51
N VAL A 88 3.62 16.45 -12.55
CA VAL A 88 2.32 15.78 -12.44
C VAL A 88 1.39 16.11 -13.61
N ASN A 89 1.53 17.29 -14.22
CA ASN A 89 0.73 17.73 -15.35
C ASN A 89 1.24 17.20 -16.71
N LEU A 90 2.38 16.52 -16.74
CA LEU A 90 2.87 15.87 -17.96
C LEU A 90 1.86 14.84 -18.50
N PRO A 91 1.81 14.61 -19.82
CA PRO A 91 1.04 13.54 -20.44
C PRO A 91 1.42 12.15 -19.91
N SER A 92 0.50 11.17 -20.04
CA SER A 92 0.75 9.80 -19.56
C SER A 92 1.92 9.10 -20.26
N THR A 93 2.19 9.41 -21.53
CA THR A 93 3.37 8.92 -22.27
C THR A 93 4.66 9.37 -21.60
N ASP A 94 4.70 10.62 -21.15
CA ASP A 94 5.88 11.23 -20.55
C ASP A 94 6.08 10.75 -19.10
N HIS A 95 4.99 10.42 -18.40
CA HIS A 95 5.07 9.70 -17.12
C HIS A 95 5.69 8.31 -17.29
N GLN A 96 5.35 7.57 -18.35
CA GLN A 96 5.97 6.27 -18.63
C GLN A 96 7.46 6.40 -18.90
N LEU A 97 7.86 7.46 -19.62
CA LEU A 97 9.25 7.77 -19.88
C LEU A 97 10.00 8.10 -18.58
N LEU A 98 9.46 8.97 -17.73
CA LEU A 98 10.04 9.28 -16.41
C LEU A 98 10.18 8.03 -15.53
N VAL A 99 9.14 7.18 -15.49
CA VAL A 99 9.18 5.92 -14.74
C VAL A 99 10.32 5.04 -15.24
N THR A 100 10.53 4.95 -16.55
CA THR A 100 11.63 4.15 -17.13
C THR A 100 12.99 4.74 -16.79
N TRP A 101 13.15 6.06 -16.88
CA TRP A 101 14.40 6.72 -16.52
C TRP A 101 14.71 6.70 -15.02
N PHE A 102 13.71 6.69 -14.15
CA PHE A 102 13.95 6.47 -12.72
C PHE A 102 14.49 5.07 -12.42
N LYS A 103 14.25 4.08 -13.29
CA LYS A 103 14.77 2.72 -13.10
C LYS A 103 16.28 2.61 -13.30
N ILE A 104 16.85 3.47 -14.14
CA ILE A 104 18.27 3.46 -14.48
C ILE A 104 19.11 4.36 -13.56
N LEU A 105 18.49 5.09 -12.63
CA LEU A 105 19.22 5.92 -11.68
C LEU A 105 20.01 5.07 -10.69
N GLU A 106 21.16 5.61 -10.27
CA GLU A 106 21.88 5.07 -9.11
C GLU A 106 20.97 5.04 -7.87
N VAL A 107 20.98 3.93 -7.15
CA VAL A 107 20.11 3.66 -5.99
C VAL A 107 20.19 4.77 -4.94
N GLU A 108 21.38 5.30 -4.65
CA GLU A 108 21.54 6.38 -3.67
C GLU A 108 20.92 7.70 -4.14
N LYS A 109 20.97 8.00 -5.45
CA LYS A 109 20.34 9.20 -6.01
C LYS A 109 18.82 9.09 -5.94
N LEU A 110 18.27 7.91 -6.25
CA LEU A 110 16.84 7.62 -6.10
C LEU A 110 16.40 7.76 -4.63
N ARG A 111 17.17 7.20 -3.70
CA ARG A 111 16.95 7.31 -2.25
C ARG A 111 16.93 8.77 -1.78
N MET A 112 17.88 9.58 -2.23
CA MET A 112 17.91 11.02 -1.92
C MET A 112 16.63 11.73 -2.40
N MET A 113 16.15 11.42 -3.61
CA MET A 113 14.91 11.99 -4.13
C MET A 113 13.69 11.61 -3.29
N VAL A 114 13.57 10.34 -2.90
CA VAL A 114 12.51 9.86 -2.01
C VAL A 114 12.53 10.63 -0.69
N ARG A 115 13.71 10.76 -0.07
CA ARG A 115 13.90 11.50 1.20
C ARG A 115 13.51 12.97 1.06
N HIS A 116 13.91 13.66 -0.01
CA HIS A 116 13.55 15.06 -0.22
C HIS A 116 12.03 15.25 -0.38
N LEU A 117 11.36 14.37 -1.13
CA LEU A 117 9.89 14.40 -1.29
C LEU A 117 9.18 14.13 0.03
N GLN A 118 9.62 13.13 0.80
CA GLN A 118 9.06 12.84 2.12
C GLN A 118 9.27 13.98 3.11
N GLN A 119 10.46 14.57 3.13
CA GLN A 119 10.77 15.73 3.97
C GLN A 119 9.89 16.93 3.60
N PHE A 120 9.74 17.21 2.30
CA PHE A 120 8.84 18.23 1.78
C PHE A 120 7.39 18.01 2.23
N ILE A 121 6.87 16.78 2.10
CA ILE A 121 5.51 16.41 2.55
C ILE A 121 5.39 16.62 4.06
N THR A 122 6.36 16.16 4.84
CA THR A 122 6.37 16.23 6.31
C THR A 122 6.34 17.67 6.81
N ILE A 123 7.28 18.50 6.35
CA ILE A 123 7.36 19.90 6.75
C ILE A 123 6.13 20.66 6.27
N ARG A 124 5.56 20.28 5.12
CA ARG A 124 4.35 20.95 4.64
C ARG A 124 3.11 20.57 5.45
N GLN A 125 3.01 19.31 5.86
CA GLN A 125 1.93 18.80 6.71
C GLN A 125 2.03 19.36 8.15
N PHE A 126 3.25 19.45 8.67
CA PHE A 126 3.57 19.93 10.01
C PHE A 126 4.54 21.13 9.92
N PRO A 127 4.05 22.32 9.51
CA PRO A 127 4.91 23.47 9.26
C PRO A 127 5.58 23.99 10.54
N PRO A 128 6.83 24.46 10.44
CA PRO A 128 7.51 25.12 11.55
C PRO A 128 6.78 26.40 11.98
N ALA A 129 6.96 26.78 13.26
CA ALA A 129 6.30 27.95 13.86
C ALA A 129 6.81 29.30 13.31
N ASP A 130 7.92 29.29 12.57
CA ASP A 130 8.59 30.47 12.02
C ASP A 130 7.82 31.16 10.87
N LYS A 131 6.70 30.57 10.41
CA LYS A 131 5.87 31.07 9.30
C LYS A 131 6.67 31.29 8.00
N SER A 132 7.76 30.55 7.81
CA SER A 132 8.59 30.59 6.61
C SER A 132 7.85 30.10 5.36
N LEU A 133 6.83 29.26 5.53
CA LEU A 133 6.02 28.70 4.44
C LEU A 133 4.72 29.47 4.19
N PRO A 134 4.22 29.50 2.94
CA PRO A 134 2.94 30.12 2.62
C PRO A 134 1.76 29.51 3.40
N PRO A 135 0.71 30.30 3.72
CA PRO A 135 -0.47 29.82 4.44
C PRO A 135 -1.12 28.61 3.76
N LEU A 136 -1.65 27.68 4.56
CA LEU A 136 -2.18 26.42 4.01
C LEU A 136 -3.25 26.60 2.94
N SER A 137 -4.08 27.64 3.03
CA SER A 137 -5.12 27.96 2.04
C SER A 137 -4.58 28.20 0.63
N LYS A 138 -3.36 28.74 0.48
CA LYS A 138 -2.75 29.05 -0.82
C LYS A 138 -1.87 27.92 -1.38
N SER A 139 -1.49 26.96 -0.53
CA SER A 139 -0.55 25.88 -0.84
C SER A 139 -1.13 24.49 -0.53
N ARG A 140 -2.46 24.34 -0.60
CA ARG A 140 -3.15 23.04 -0.44
C ARG A 140 -2.73 22.01 -1.48
N TRP A 141 -2.34 22.47 -2.66
CA TRP A 141 -1.96 21.63 -3.79
C TRP A 141 -0.54 21.04 -3.66
N TRP A 142 0.30 21.54 -2.73
CA TRP A 142 1.71 21.11 -2.61
C TRP A 142 1.85 19.63 -2.26
N ILE A 143 1.18 19.18 -1.21
CA ILE A 143 1.23 17.79 -0.73
C ILE A 143 0.74 16.83 -1.84
N PRO A 144 -0.43 17.06 -2.47
CA PRO A 144 -0.88 16.23 -3.59
C PRO A 144 0.16 16.10 -4.73
N MET A 145 0.85 17.18 -5.10
CA MET A 145 1.84 17.13 -6.19
C MET A 145 3.08 16.32 -5.80
N ALA A 146 3.56 16.50 -4.57
CA ALA A 146 4.70 15.74 -4.05
C ALA A 146 4.37 14.25 -3.94
N THR A 147 3.21 13.89 -3.39
CA THR A 147 2.80 12.49 -3.24
C THR A 147 2.59 11.81 -4.60
N LYS A 148 2.01 12.51 -5.59
CA LYS A 148 1.86 12.00 -6.97
C LYS A 148 3.21 11.81 -7.66
N THR A 149 4.14 12.73 -7.47
CA THR A 149 5.50 12.58 -8.02
C THR A 149 6.22 11.40 -7.36
N LEU A 150 6.08 11.24 -6.04
CA LEU A 150 6.62 10.09 -5.31
C LEU A 150 5.98 8.77 -5.79
N ALA A 151 4.72 8.79 -6.23
CA ALA A 151 4.06 7.63 -6.82
C ALA A 151 4.68 7.19 -8.15
N LEU A 152 5.18 8.13 -8.97
CA LEU A 152 5.95 7.81 -10.19
C LEU A 152 7.25 7.09 -9.83
N ILE A 153 7.97 7.57 -8.82
CA ILE A 153 9.20 6.94 -8.33
C ILE A 153 8.91 5.55 -7.76
N ASN A 154 7.84 5.40 -6.98
CA ASN A 154 7.41 4.10 -6.45
C ASN A 154 6.98 3.13 -7.58
N ALA A 155 6.37 3.63 -8.65
CA ALA A 155 6.05 2.82 -9.82
C ALA A 155 7.32 2.30 -10.51
N ALA A 156 8.35 3.14 -10.66
CA ALA A 156 9.66 2.73 -11.17
C ALA A 156 10.33 1.68 -10.28
N ASN A 157 10.26 1.87 -8.95
CA ASN A 157 10.78 0.91 -7.97
C ASN A 157 10.13 -0.47 -8.13
N ASN A 158 8.79 -0.52 -8.19
CA ASN A 158 8.04 -1.77 -8.29
C ASN A 158 8.12 -2.43 -9.69
N ALA A 159 8.46 -1.66 -10.72
CA ALA A 159 8.70 -2.16 -12.07
C ALA A 159 10.12 -2.74 -12.25
N SER A 160 10.97 -2.69 -11.23
CA SER A 160 12.31 -3.27 -11.20
C SER A 160 12.27 -4.61 -10.46
N ASN A 161 13.03 -5.59 -10.95
CA ASN A 161 13.14 -6.92 -10.32
C ASN A 161 14.63 -7.26 -10.11
N PRO A 162 15.16 -7.27 -8.87
CA PRO A 162 14.48 -6.86 -7.64
C PRO A 162 14.15 -5.36 -7.59
N PRO A 163 13.27 -4.91 -6.67
CA PRO A 163 13.04 -3.48 -6.43
C PRO A 163 14.33 -2.73 -6.07
N LEU A 164 14.42 -1.46 -6.48
CA LEU A 164 15.63 -0.63 -6.30
C LEU A 164 15.83 -0.18 -4.84
N LEU A 165 14.74 0.09 -4.14
CA LEU A 165 14.66 0.50 -2.74
C LEU A 165 13.68 -0.39 -2.00
N ASP A 166 13.95 -0.61 -0.71
CA ASP A 166 13.01 -1.29 0.16
C ASP A 166 11.70 -0.48 0.28
N TYR A 167 10.56 -1.16 0.30
CA TYR A 167 9.26 -0.50 0.36
C TYR A 167 9.09 0.38 1.60
N SER A 168 9.80 0.07 2.71
CA SER A 168 9.78 0.86 3.93
C SER A 168 10.48 2.22 3.76
N GLU A 169 11.40 2.37 2.79
CA GLU A 169 12.02 3.66 2.48
C GLU A 169 10.99 4.68 1.99
N PHE A 170 9.84 4.23 1.46
CA PHE A 170 8.75 5.09 1.04
C PHE A 170 7.80 5.50 2.17
N TYR A 171 7.89 4.88 3.36
CA TYR A 171 7.03 5.21 4.49
C TYR A 171 7.37 6.59 5.07
N ASN A 172 6.35 7.42 5.25
CA ASN A 172 6.46 8.66 6.00
C ASN A 172 5.81 8.49 7.37
N SER A 173 6.63 8.16 8.38
CA SER A 173 6.15 7.93 9.76
C SER A 173 5.55 9.18 10.42
N ALA A 174 5.87 10.39 9.95
CA ALA A 174 5.23 11.60 10.47
C ALA A 174 3.72 11.60 10.19
N LEU A 175 3.28 10.90 9.13
CA LEU A 175 1.87 10.75 8.82
C LEU A 175 1.11 9.92 9.86
N ASP A 176 1.78 9.16 10.74
CA ASP A 176 1.13 8.43 11.83
C ASP A 176 0.44 9.38 12.84
N HIS A 177 0.81 10.66 12.83
CA HIS A 177 0.26 11.70 13.70
C HIS A 177 -0.88 12.53 13.08
N VAL A 178 -1.29 12.24 11.83
CA VAL A 178 -2.48 12.87 11.24
C VAL A 178 -3.76 12.18 11.71
N ASP A 179 -4.91 12.80 11.48
CA ASP A 179 -6.19 12.12 11.66
C ASP A 179 -6.40 11.09 10.52
N LEU A 180 -5.87 9.89 10.75
CA LEU A 180 -5.89 8.78 9.80
C LEU A 180 -7.31 8.36 9.42
N MET A 181 -8.26 8.44 10.36
CA MET A 181 -9.65 8.05 10.08
C MET A 181 -10.37 9.11 9.27
N GLN A 182 -10.12 10.40 9.52
CA GLN A 182 -10.63 11.46 8.66
C GLN A 182 -10.08 11.34 7.24
N ASP A 183 -8.79 11.03 7.06
CA ASP A 183 -8.20 10.77 5.74
C ASP A 183 -8.84 9.54 5.05
N TYR A 184 -9.03 8.44 5.79
CA TYR A 184 -9.71 7.25 5.31
C TYR A 184 -11.15 7.52 4.86
N PHE A 185 -11.94 8.27 5.63
CA PHE A 185 -13.29 8.65 5.24
C PHE A 185 -13.32 9.60 4.04
N ASN A 186 -12.36 10.53 3.95
CA ASN A 186 -12.23 11.39 2.78
C ASN A 186 -11.94 10.56 1.52
N TRP A 187 -11.09 9.53 1.62
CA TRP A 187 -10.81 8.61 0.54
C TRP A 187 -12.03 7.77 0.13
N GLN A 188 -12.78 7.27 1.11
CA GLN A 188 -13.97 6.44 0.89
C GLN A 188 -15.19 7.26 0.41
N SER A 189 -15.20 8.58 0.56
CA SER A 189 -16.37 9.41 0.25
C SER A 189 -16.57 9.61 -1.25
N PRO A 190 -17.67 9.09 -1.85
CA PRO A 190 -17.95 9.28 -3.26
C PRO A 190 -18.42 10.71 -3.59
N GLN A 191 -18.70 11.54 -2.59
CA GLN A 191 -19.26 12.89 -2.78
C GLN A 191 -18.22 13.93 -3.19
N ARG A 192 -16.92 13.63 -3.09
CA ARG A 192 -15.82 14.53 -3.50
C ARG A 192 -14.79 13.80 -4.36
N PRO A 193 -15.17 13.34 -5.56
CA PRO A 193 -14.22 12.70 -6.47
C PRO A 193 -13.07 13.67 -6.77
N GLY A 194 -11.83 13.22 -6.60
CA GLY A 194 -10.63 14.01 -6.86
C GLY A 194 -10.06 14.79 -5.67
N GLN A 195 -10.68 14.74 -4.48
CA GLN A 195 -10.02 15.24 -3.27
C GLN A 195 -8.85 14.30 -2.90
N PHE A 196 -7.71 14.91 -2.57
CA PHE A 196 -6.53 14.18 -2.13
C PHE A 196 -6.77 13.54 -0.75
N ALA A 197 -6.35 12.29 -0.63
CA ALA A 197 -6.23 11.57 0.63
C ALA A 197 -4.97 10.68 0.59
N TYR A 198 -4.25 10.56 1.69
CA TYR A 198 -3.07 9.69 1.75
C TYR A 198 -3.42 8.22 1.55
N CYS A 199 -4.63 7.80 1.94
CA CYS A 199 -5.14 6.45 1.69
C CYS A 199 -5.23 6.07 0.20
N GLN A 200 -5.22 7.05 -0.72
CA GLN A 200 -5.09 6.80 -2.17
C GLN A 200 -3.68 6.31 -2.56
N TYR A 201 -2.69 6.55 -1.70
CA TYR A 201 -1.27 6.27 -1.92
C TYR A 201 -0.73 5.38 -0.79
N PRO A 202 -1.18 4.12 -0.65
CA PRO A 202 -0.87 3.29 0.51
C PRO A 202 0.64 3.04 0.70
N PHE A 203 1.48 3.21 -0.33
CA PHE A 203 2.93 3.05 -0.20
C PHE A 203 3.57 4.10 0.74
N ILE A 204 2.97 5.29 0.93
CA ILE A 204 3.52 6.31 1.84
C ILE A 204 3.15 6.08 3.31
N LEU A 205 2.07 5.33 3.55
CA LEU A 205 1.57 5.06 4.89
C LEU A 205 2.39 3.95 5.55
N SER A 206 2.84 4.22 6.78
CA SER A 206 3.55 3.22 7.57
C SER A 206 2.68 2.01 7.88
N ILE A 207 3.32 0.92 8.30
CA ILE A 207 2.59 -0.25 8.80
C ILE A 207 1.74 0.06 10.05
N VAL A 208 2.18 1.02 10.87
CA VAL A 208 1.45 1.46 12.07
C VAL A 208 0.16 2.18 11.66
N ALA A 209 0.25 3.15 10.74
CA ALA A 209 -0.91 3.86 10.20
C ALA A 209 -1.92 2.89 9.55
N LYS A 210 -1.43 1.98 8.69
CA LYS A 210 -2.28 0.96 8.03
C LYS A 210 -3.00 0.07 9.05
N ARG A 211 -2.31 -0.37 10.10
CA ARG A 211 -2.89 -1.17 11.17
C ARG A 211 -4.00 -0.39 11.89
N ILE A 212 -3.75 0.87 12.24
CA ILE A 212 -4.75 1.73 12.90
C ILE A 212 -6.00 1.87 12.04
N ILE A 213 -5.83 2.18 10.74
CA ILE A 213 -6.94 2.34 9.79
C ILE A 213 -7.75 1.05 9.70
N LEU A 214 -7.11 -0.10 9.47
CA LEU A 214 -7.79 -1.39 9.34
C LEU A 214 -8.53 -1.80 10.62
N THR A 215 -7.90 -1.64 11.79
CA THR A 215 -8.53 -1.95 13.07
C THR A 215 -9.74 -1.03 13.30
N LYS A 216 -9.61 0.29 13.10
CA LYS A 216 -10.71 1.23 13.33
C LYS A 216 -11.87 1.04 12.35
N ASP A 217 -11.59 0.79 11.07
CA ASP A 217 -12.61 0.46 10.07
C ASP A 217 -13.37 -0.81 10.46
N SER A 218 -12.67 -1.87 10.89
CA SER A 218 -13.31 -3.10 11.34
C SER A 218 -14.20 -2.90 12.57
N GLU A 219 -13.74 -2.16 13.59
CA GLU A 219 -14.52 -1.81 14.78
C GLU A 219 -15.80 -1.05 14.41
N GLN A 220 -15.69 -0.08 13.50
CA GLN A 220 -16.82 0.70 13.03
C GLN A 220 -17.82 -0.16 12.25
N GLN A 221 -17.35 -1.03 11.35
CA GLN A 221 -18.21 -1.96 10.62
C GLN A 221 -18.95 -2.91 11.56
N MET A 222 -18.29 -3.41 12.62
CA MET A 222 -18.94 -4.23 13.65
C MET A 222 -20.06 -3.46 14.37
N ILE A 223 -19.79 -2.22 14.80
CA ILE A 223 -20.78 -1.36 15.47
C ILE A 223 -21.98 -1.08 14.55
N LEU A 224 -21.72 -0.73 13.28
CA LEU A 224 -22.78 -0.44 12.31
C LEU A 224 -23.63 -1.69 12.02
N THR A 225 -23.00 -2.85 11.87
CA THR A 225 -23.69 -4.12 11.64
C THR A 225 -24.54 -4.52 12.85
N ALA A 226 -24.02 -4.34 14.07
CA ALA A 226 -24.75 -4.54 15.32
C ALA A 226 -25.98 -3.63 15.41
N ARG A 227 -25.84 -2.33 15.11
CA ARG A 227 -26.95 -1.37 15.08
C ARG A 227 -28.01 -1.74 14.04
N ARG A 228 -27.60 -2.08 12.81
CA ARG A 228 -28.54 -2.54 11.76
C ARG A 228 -29.32 -3.78 12.19
N SER A 229 -28.66 -4.74 12.83
CA SER A 229 -29.29 -5.96 13.34
C SER A 229 -30.34 -5.65 14.41
N LEU A 230 -30.05 -4.72 15.33
CA LEU A 230 -30.99 -4.29 16.36
C LEU A 230 -32.23 -3.64 15.77
N VAL A 231 -32.05 -2.66 14.86
CA VAL A 231 -33.16 -1.97 14.18
C VAL A 231 -34.05 -2.98 13.46
N ALA A 232 -33.46 -3.95 12.76
CA ALA A 232 -34.22 -4.99 12.05
C ALA A 232 -35.03 -5.91 12.99
N LYS A 233 -34.56 -6.20 14.22
CA LYS A 233 -35.35 -6.97 15.20
C LYS A 233 -36.45 -6.14 15.86
N VAL A 234 -36.16 -4.89 16.20
CA VAL A 234 -37.17 -3.96 16.78
C VAL A 234 -38.31 -3.74 15.79
N ALA A 235 -38.00 -3.55 14.50
CA ALA A 235 -39.01 -3.45 13.45
C ALA A 235 -39.91 -4.69 13.33
N ARG A 236 -39.41 -5.87 13.73
CA ARG A 236 -40.17 -7.13 13.79
C ARG A 236 -40.84 -7.38 15.14
N HIS A 237 -40.85 -6.41 16.05
CA HIS A 237 -41.42 -6.52 17.41
C HIS A 237 -40.85 -7.69 18.22
N GLN A 238 -39.61 -8.10 17.93
CA GLN A 238 -38.92 -9.16 18.67
C GLN A 238 -38.07 -8.55 19.78
N ALA A 239 -38.13 -9.13 20.98
CA ALA A 239 -37.27 -8.73 22.09
C ALA A 239 -35.78 -8.91 21.68
N PRO A 240 -34.96 -7.84 21.74
CA PRO A 240 -33.55 -7.95 21.40
C PRO A 240 -32.82 -8.74 22.47
N GLN A 241 -32.12 -9.79 22.06
CA GLN A 241 -31.18 -10.55 22.89
C GLN A 241 -29.76 -10.09 22.60
N ILE A 242 -28.88 -10.13 23.61
CA ILE A 242 -27.48 -9.70 23.53
C ILE A 242 -26.74 -10.41 22.38
N ASP A 243 -27.04 -11.68 22.14
CA ASP A 243 -26.37 -12.50 21.13
C ASP A 243 -26.55 -11.99 19.69
N ILE A 244 -27.52 -11.11 19.43
CA ILE A 244 -27.72 -10.52 18.10
C ILE A 244 -26.54 -9.66 17.63
N PHE A 245 -25.77 -9.11 18.58
CA PHE A 245 -24.67 -8.20 18.30
C PHE A 245 -23.38 -8.93 17.89
N PHE A 246 -23.36 -10.25 18.02
CA PHE A 246 -22.17 -11.07 17.86
C PHE A 246 -22.33 -12.10 16.75
N LEU A 247 -21.20 -12.46 16.15
CA LEU A 247 -21.02 -13.73 15.46
C LEU A 247 -20.65 -14.76 16.53
N ASN A 248 -21.64 -15.52 16.99
CA ASN A 248 -21.42 -16.54 18.03
C ASN A 248 -20.97 -17.84 17.37
N ILE A 249 -19.79 -18.33 17.74
CA ILE A 249 -19.21 -19.59 17.28
C ILE A 249 -19.19 -20.57 18.47
N HIS A 250 -20.01 -21.61 18.40
CA HIS A 250 -20.14 -22.63 19.44
C HIS A 250 -19.51 -23.93 18.98
N ILE A 251 -18.51 -24.41 19.73
CA ILE A 251 -17.62 -25.48 19.27
C ILE A 251 -17.31 -26.46 20.39
N ARG A 252 -17.14 -27.73 20.04
CA ARG A 252 -16.63 -28.77 20.95
C ARG A 252 -15.13 -28.90 20.73
N ARG A 253 -14.34 -28.98 21.81
CA ARG A 253 -12.88 -29.17 21.71
C ARG A 253 -12.49 -30.40 20.88
N SER A 254 -13.26 -31.48 21.01
CA SER A 254 -13.06 -32.74 20.27
C SER A 254 -13.37 -32.65 18.77
N HIS A 255 -14.12 -31.64 18.34
CA HIS A 255 -14.59 -31.46 16.95
C HIS A 255 -14.24 -30.05 16.45
N LEU A 256 -13.06 -29.56 16.83
CA LEU A 256 -12.67 -28.16 16.64
C LEU A 256 -12.79 -27.70 15.19
N VAL A 257 -12.17 -28.42 14.26
CA VAL A 257 -12.16 -28.05 12.83
C VAL A 257 -13.56 -28.13 12.23
N SER A 258 -14.22 -29.28 12.36
CA SER A 258 -15.54 -29.51 11.75
C SER A 258 -16.60 -28.54 12.27
N ASP A 259 -16.67 -28.32 13.59
CA ASP A 259 -17.65 -27.41 14.17
C ASP A 259 -17.37 -25.97 13.72
N SER A 260 -16.09 -25.55 13.71
CA SER A 260 -15.70 -24.20 13.28
C SER A 260 -16.05 -23.92 11.82
N LEU A 261 -15.70 -24.83 10.91
CA LEU A 261 -15.97 -24.67 9.49
C LEU A 261 -17.47 -24.68 9.19
N ASN A 262 -18.25 -25.52 9.89
CA ASN A 262 -19.71 -25.56 9.77
C ASN A 262 -20.38 -24.28 10.29
N GLU A 263 -19.91 -23.75 11.42
CA GLU A 263 -20.40 -22.49 11.99
C GLU A 263 -20.11 -21.31 11.05
N ILE A 264 -18.89 -21.23 10.49
CA ILE A 264 -18.53 -20.21 9.50
C ILE A 264 -19.38 -20.35 8.23
N ALA A 265 -19.53 -21.57 7.70
CA ALA A 265 -20.30 -21.84 6.50
C ALA A 265 -21.79 -21.47 6.65
N SER A 266 -22.37 -21.70 7.82
CA SER A 266 -23.79 -21.39 8.08
C SER A 266 -24.05 -19.90 8.38
N LYS A 267 -23.06 -19.16 8.88
CA LYS A 267 -23.19 -17.78 9.36
C LYS A 267 -22.54 -16.72 8.46
N GLN A 268 -22.47 -16.98 7.15
CA GLN A 268 -21.85 -16.08 6.16
C GLN A 268 -22.41 -14.63 6.21
N LYS A 269 -23.69 -14.46 6.53
CA LYS A 269 -24.34 -13.14 6.64
C LYS A 269 -23.90 -12.32 7.86
N ASP A 270 -23.31 -12.98 8.85
CA ASP A 270 -22.98 -12.42 10.16
C ASP A 270 -21.47 -12.22 10.34
N LEU A 271 -20.64 -12.53 9.33
CA LEU A 271 -19.17 -12.46 9.41
C LEU A 271 -18.61 -11.08 9.79
N LYS A 272 -19.39 -10.02 9.56
CA LYS A 272 -19.04 -8.64 9.91
C LYS A 272 -19.45 -8.21 11.32
N LYS A 273 -20.13 -9.06 12.08
CA LYS A 273 -20.42 -8.84 13.50
C LYS A 273 -19.18 -9.10 14.36
N LYS A 274 -19.20 -8.63 15.61
CA LYS A 274 -18.13 -8.90 16.57
C LYS A 274 -18.06 -10.39 16.89
N LEU A 275 -16.89 -11.00 16.72
CA LEU A 275 -16.71 -12.43 16.98
C LEU A 275 -16.81 -12.74 18.48
N LYS A 276 -17.52 -13.82 18.83
CA LYS A 276 -17.59 -14.39 20.18
C LYS A 276 -17.52 -15.90 20.07
N VAL A 277 -16.47 -16.50 20.63
CA VAL A 277 -16.28 -17.95 20.64
C VAL A 277 -16.68 -18.52 22.00
N SER A 278 -17.29 -19.70 22.01
CA SER A 278 -17.67 -20.42 23.23
C SER A 278 -17.46 -21.92 23.06
N PHE A 279 -16.72 -22.53 23.99
CA PHE A 279 -16.54 -23.97 24.05
C PHE A 279 -17.69 -24.62 24.82
N VAL A 280 -18.25 -25.70 24.28
CA VAL A 280 -19.37 -26.41 24.91
C VAL A 280 -18.93 -26.97 26.27
N GLY A 281 -19.69 -26.62 27.32
CA GLY A 281 -19.42 -27.05 28.69
C GLY A 281 -18.41 -26.19 29.46
N GLU A 282 -17.88 -25.13 28.86
CA GLU A 282 -16.92 -24.23 29.51
C GLU A 282 -17.52 -22.85 29.83
N PRO A 283 -17.32 -22.31 31.04
CA PRO A 283 -17.79 -20.98 31.39
C PRO A 283 -16.99 -19.91 30.61
N GLY A 284 -17.68 -19.25 29.68
CA GLY A 284 -17.10 -18.24 28.78
C GLY A 284 -16.86 -16.87 29.41
N LEU A 285 -16.03 -16.81 30.46
CA LEU A 285 -15.79 -15.59 31.24
C LEU A 285 -14.90 -14.57 30.51
N ASP A 286 -13.89 -15.02 29.76
CA ASP A 286 -13.01 -14.17 28.95
C ASP A 286 -13.25 -14.40 27.45
N MET A 287 -14.14 -13.59 26.87
CA MET A 287 -14.45 -13.66 25.43
C MET A 287 -13.21 -13.43 24.54
N GLY A 288 -12.27 -12.59 24.97
CA GLY A 288 -11.08 -12.24 24.20
C GLY A 288 -10.06 -13.38 24.20
N GLY A 289 -9.80 -13.94 25.38
CA GLY A 289 -8.92 -15.11 25.57
C GLY A 289 -9.38 -16.33 24.76
N LEU A 290 -10.67 -16.68 24.86
CA LEU A 290 -11.23 -17.83 24.15
C LEU A 290 -11.17 -17.67 22.63
N THR A 291 -11.36 -16.44 22.12
CA THR A 291 -11.26 -16.16 20.68
C THR A 291 -9.82 -16.35 20.17
N LYS A 292 -8.83 -15.88 20.93
CA LYS A 292 -7.40 -16.07 20.59
C LYS A 292 -7.00 -17.54 20.64
N GLU A 293 -7.42 -18.25 21.69
CA GLU A 293 -7.18 -19.68 21.85
C GLU A 293 -7.79 -20.46 20.68
N TRP A 294 -9.04 -20.15 20.31
CA TRP A 294 -9.72 -20.80 19.20
C TRP A 294 -8.96 -20.66 17.89
N PHE A 295 -8.54 -19.44 17.52
CA PHE A 295 -7.73 -19.24 16.31
C PHE A 295 -6.42 -20.03 16.37
N LEU A 296 -5.71 -19.99 17.51
CA LEU A 296 -4.45 -20.71 17.69
C LEU A 296 -4.61 -22.22 17.49
N LEU A 297 -5.58 -22.83 18.16
CA LEU A 297 -5.81 -24.27 18.07
C LEU A 297 -6.32 -24.68 16.69
N LEU A 298 -7.22 -23.90 16.10
CA LEU A 298 -7.84 -24.20 14.82
C LEU A 298 -6.81 -24.14 13.69
N ILE A 299 -5.99 -23.09 13.65
CA ILE A 299 -4.92 -22.95 12.65
C ILE A 299 -3.89 -24.07 12.80
N ARG A 300 -3.48 -24.43 14.03
CA ARG A 300 -2.55 -25.54 14.24
C ARG A 300 -3.08 -26.87 13.70
N GLN A 301 -4.39 -27.16 13.85
CA GLN A 301 -4.98 -28.38 13.32
C GLN A 301 -5.12 -28.35 11.80
N ILE A 302 -5.57 -27.23 11.20
CA ILE A 302 -5.73 -27.10 9.74
C ILE A 302 -4.40 -27.19 8.99
N PHE A 303 -3.33 -26.64 9.56
CA PHE A 303 -1.99 -26.66 8.96
C PHE A 303 -1.15 -27.86 9.39
N HIS A 304 -1.73 -28.79 10.17
CA HIS A 304 -1.08 -30.04 10.51
C HIS A 304 -1.01 -30.95 9.26
N PRO A 305 0.10 -31.69 9.04
CA PRO A 305 0.22 -32.60 7.90
C PRO A 305 -0.93 -33.61 7.78
N ASP A 306 -1.43 -34.12 8.92
CA ASP A 306 -2.54 -35.08 8.95
C ASP A 306 -3.88 -34.52 8.42
N TYR A 307 -4.06 -33.19 8.44
CA TYR A 307 -5.24 -32.56 7.84
C TYR A 307 -5.13 -32.50 6.31
N GLY A 308 -3.91 -32.51 5.77
CA GLY A 308 -3.65 -32.77 4.35
C GLY A 308 -3.85 -31.59 3.39
N MET A 309 -4.28 -30.42 3.85
CA MET A 309 -4.54 -29.26 2.97
C MET A 309 -3.32 -28.40 2.66
N PHE A 310 -2.32 -28.39 3.55
CA PHE A 310 -1.11 -27.58 3.37
C PHE A 310 0.15 -28.38 3.64
N VAL A 311 1.21 -28.04 2.92
CA VAL A 311 2.56 -28.61 3.07
C VAL A 311 3.48 -27.52 3.60
N TYR A 312 4.23 -27.81 4.66
CA TYR A 312 5.24 -26.89 5.17
C TYR A 312 6.57 -27.11 4.47
N HIS A 313 7.18 -26.05 3.95
CA HIS A 313 8.50 -26.07 3.32
C HIS A 313 9.55 -25.50 4.31
N PRO A 314 10.41 -26.33 4.92
CA PRO A 314 11.34 -25.88 5.96
C PRO A 314 12.38 -24.85 5.47
N ASN A 315 12.81 -24.97 4.22
CA ASN A 315 13.85 -24.11 3.65
C ASN A 315 13.40 -22.65 3.53
N SER A 316 12.17 -22.42 3.09
CA SER A 316 11.57 -21.07 2.98
C SER A 316 10.76 -20.67 4.21
N ARG A 317 10.49 -21.62 5.11
CA ARG A 317 9.63 -21.45 6.29
C ARG A 317 8.21 -21.02 5.94
N CYS A 318 7.71 -21.44 4.78
CA CYS A 318 6.39 -21.09 4.26
C CYS A 318 5.51 -22.34 4.09
N TYR A 319 4.19 -22.15 4.13
CA TYR A 319 3.20 -23.16 3.76
C TYR A 319 2.81 -23.05 2.28
N TRP A 320 2.56 -24.18 1.64
CA TRP A 320 2.00 -24.27 0.30
C TRP A 320 0.76 -25.16 0.26
N PHE A 321 -0.04 -25.03 -0.80
CA PHE A 321 -1.25 -25.82 -1.00
C PHE A 321 -0.89 -27.26 -1.37
N SER A 322 -1.53 -28.22 -0.73
CA SER A 322 -1.36 -29.65 -1.05
C SER A 322 -2.05 -30.00 -2.38
N THR A 323 -1.38 -30.82 -3.19
CA THR A 323 -1.93 -31.42 -4.42
C THR A 323 -2.84 -32.62 -4.13
N ASP A 324 -2.74 -33.22 -2.95
CA ASP A 324 -3.48 -34.45 -2.61
C ASP A 324 -4.96 -34.18 -2.31
N GLN A 325 -5.32 -32.91 -2.07
CA GLN A 325 -6.68 -32.44 -1.78
C GLN A 325 -7.29 -31.68 -2.97
N GLU A 326 -6.91 -32.05 -4.20
CA GLU A 326 -7.51 -31.54 -5.42
C GLU A 326 -9.04 -31.77 -5.40
N GLY A 327 -9.80 -30.68 -5.37
CA GLY A 327 -11.28 -30.71 -5.33
C GLY A 327 -11.90 -30.14 -4.05
N ASN A 328 -11.14 -29.96 -2.96
CA ASN A 328 -11.67 -29.41 -1.71
C ASN A 328 -11.72 -27.86 -1.70
N LEU A 329 -12.18 -27.26 -2.80
CA LEU A 329 -12.23 -25.80 -2.99
C LEU A 329 -13.11 -25.11 -1.93
N ARG A 330 -14.13 -25.81 -1.44
CA ARG A 330 -15.02 -25.29 -0.39
C ARG A 330 -14.28 -25.11 0.94
N GLU A 331 -13.45 -26.06 1.36
CA GLU A 331 -12.65 -25.90 2.57
C GLU A 331 -11.60 -24.82 2.40
N TYR A 332 -10.90 -24.76 1.26
CA TYR A 332 -9.96 -23.66 0.99
C TYR A 332 -10.64 -22.28 1.07
N ASN A 333 -11.88 -22.17 0.56
CA ASN A 333 -12.67 -20.96 0.70
C ASN A 333 -12.97 -20.63 2.17
N LEU A 334 -13.43 -21.60 2.96
CA LEU A 334 -13.73 -21.40 4.37
C LEU A 334 -12.49 -21.05 5.20
N ILE A 335 -11.34 -21.64 4.90
CA ILE A 335 -10.04 -21.29 5.50
C ILE A 335 -9.65 -19.86 5.12
N GLY A 336 -9.88 -19.44 3.87
CA GLY A 336 -9.73 -18.06 3.45
C GLY A 336 -10.64 -17.09 4.22
N VAL A 337 -11.91 -17.47 4.45
CA VAL A 337 -12.84 -16.71 5.31
C VAL A 337 -12.33 -16.64 6.75
N LEU A 338 -11.80 -17.73 7.29
CA LEU A 338 -11.20 -17.78 8.62
C LEU A 338 -10.00 -16.81 8.75
N MET A 339 -9.10 -16.79 7.76
CA MET A 339 -8.00 -15.82 7.71
C MET A 339 -8.51 -14.37 7.63
N GLY A 340 -9.55 -14.13 6.81
CA GLY A 340 -10.22 -12.84 6.74
C GLY A 340 -10.85 -12.41 8.06
N LEU A 341 -11.46 -13.34 8.80
CA LEU A 341 -11.97 -13.12 10.15
C LEU A 341 -10.85 -12.78 11.13
N ALA A 342 -9.68 -13.42 11.03
CA ALA A 342 -8.54 -13.10 11.88
C ALA A 342 -8.08 -11.65 11.65
N VAL A 343 -7.89 -11.24 10.39
CA VAL A 343 -7.54 -9.85 10.04
C VAL A 343 -8.62 -8.87 10.53
N TYR A 344 -9.90 -9.16 10.28
CA TYR A 344 -11.02 -8.32 10.68
C TYR A 344 -11.18 -8.17 12.19
N ASN A 345 -10.71 -9.14 12.98
CA ASN A 345 -10.72 -9.09 14.44
C ASN A 345 -9.34 -8.72 15.03
N SER A 346 -8.41 -8.22 14.21
CA SER A 346 -7.04 -7.85 14.62
C SER A 346 -6.28 -8.99 15.33
N ILE A 347 -6.50 -10.23 14.89
CA ILE A 347 -5.80 -11.42 15.37
C ILE A 347 -4.66 -11.74 14.41
N ILE A 348 -3.44 -11.82 14.94
CA ILE A 348 -2.27 -12.25 14.19
C ILE A 348 -2.23 -13.78 14.17
N LEU A 349 -2.11 -14.35 12.98
CA LEU A 349 -1.89 -15.77 12.78
C LEU A 349 -0.41 -16.01 12.50
N ASP A 350 0.17 -17.05 13.11
CA ASP A 350 1.54 -17.47 12.84
C ASP A 350 1.59 -18.33 11.57
N LEU A 351 1.33 -17.69 10.43
CA LEU A 351 1.26 -18.32 9.11
C LEU A 351 2.04 -17.51 8.10
N HIS A 352 2.90 -18.21 7.37
CA HIS A 352 3.75 -17.64 6.34
C HIS A 352 3.44 -18.32 5.02
N PHE A 353 3.06 -17.53 4.02
CA PHE A 353 2.91 -17.98 2.64
C PHE A 353 3.99 -17.35 1.77
N PRO A 354 4.30 -17.93 0.60
CA PRO A 354 5.21 -17.30 -0.34
C PRO A 354 4.69 -15.95 -0.83
N SER A 355 5.61 -15.08 -1.27
CA SER A 355 5.26 -13.72 -1.72
C SER A 355 4.20 -13.68 -2.84
N VAL A 356 4.17 -14.70 -3.71
CA VAL A 356 3.17 -14.84 -4.78
C VAL A 356 1.73 -14.93 -4.26
N CYS A 357 1.51 -15.55 -3.09
CA CYS A 357 0.17 -15.64 -2.48
C CYS A 357 -0.34 -14.25 -2.09
N TYR A 358 0.51 -13.42 -1.50
CA TYR A 358 0.13 -12.04 -1.14
C TYR A 358 -0.06 -11.17 -2.39
N ARG A 359 0.79 -11.31 -3.42
CA ARG A 359 0.57 -10.64 -4.72
C ARG A 359 -0.77 -11.02 -5.34
N LYS A 360 -1.14 -12.30 -5.26
CA LYS A 360 -2.45 -12.80 -5.71
C LYS A 360 -3.58 -12.10 -4.95
N LEU A 361 -3.53 -12.06 -3.61
CA LEU A 361 -4.57 -11.42 -2.78
C LEU A 361 -4.73 -9.92 -3.04
N LEU A 362 -3.65 -9.23 -3.43
CA LEU A 362 -3.65 -7.80 -3.73
C LEU A 362 -4.08 -7.47 -5.18
N SER A 363 -4.60 -8.44 -5.94
CA SER A 363 -5.02 -8.24 -7.33
C SER A 363 -6.55 -8.31 -7.49
N PRO A 364 -7.20 -7.33 -8.15
CA PRO A 364 -6.61 -6.07 -8.61
C PRO A 364 -6.22 -5.16 -7.42
N PRO A 365 -5.29 -4.19 -7.63
CA PRO A 365 -4.77 -3.32 -6.57
C PRO A 365 -5.82 -2.40 -5.94
N VAL A 366 -7.03 -2.38 -6.49
CA VAL A 366 -8.19 -1.65 -5.98
C VAL A 366 -9.31 -2.64 -5.77
N VAL A 367 -9.94 -2.61 -4.59
CA VAL A 367 -11.12 -3.44 -4.29
C VAL A 367 -12.19 -3.15 -5.35
N PRO A 368 -12.62 -4.16 -6.13
CA PRO A 368 -13.63 -3.94 -7.14
C PRO A 368 -14.95 -3.46 -6.52
N PRO A 369 -15.75 -2.64 -7.22
CA PRO A 369 -17.02 -2.15 -6.71
C PRO A 369 -18.11 -3.23 -6.65
N SER A 370 -17.83 -4.43 -7.17
CA SER A 370 -18.77 -5.55 -7.23
C SER A 370 -18.15 -6.81 -6.64
N ASP A 371 -18.92 -7.51 -5.81
CA ASP A 371 -18.56 -8.77 -5.19
C ASP A 371 -18.33 -9.91 -6.20
N SER A 372 -18.75 -9.75 -7.46
CA SER A 372 -18.56 -10.74 -8.53
C SER A 372 -17.28 -10.53 -9.35
N ALA A 373 -16.50 -9.48 -9.04
CA ALA A 373 -15.29 -9.19 -9.77
C ALA A 373 -14.21 -10.27 -9.55
N ARG A 374 -13.47 -10.58 -10.62
CA ARG A 374 -12.31 -11.48 -10.53
C ARG A 374 -11.19 -10.81 -9.72
N VAL A 375 -11.10 -11.16 -8.44
CA VAL A 375 -9.95 -10.89 -7.57
C VAL A 375 -9.01 -12.10 -7.57
N GLY A 376 -7.79 -11.96 -7.03
CA GLY A 376 -6.90 -13.11 -6.88
C GLY A 376 -6.17 -13.50 -8.17
N VAL A 377 -5.93 -12.58 -9.10
CA VAL A 377 -5.32 -12.90 -10.41
C VAL A 377 -3.87 -12.47 -10.47
N VAL A 378 -2.94 -13.43 -10.56
CA VAL A 378 -1.54 -13.16 -10.92
C VAL A 378 -1.46 -13.17 -12.45
N LYS A 379 -1.05 -12.05 -13.06
CA LYS A 379 -0.85 -11.99 -14.51
C LYS A 379 0.45 -12.72 -14.86
N SER A 380 0.34 -13.77 -15.68
CA SER A 380 1.48 -14.54 -16.21
C SER A 380 2.46 -15.04 -15.14
N PRO A 381 2.04 -15.96 -14.26
CA PRO A 381 2.94 -16.53 -13.26
C PRO A 381 4.16 -17.20 -13.93
N THR A 382 5.33 -16.96 -13.37
CA THR A 382 6.62 -17.49 -13.83
C THR A 382 7.15 -18.54 -12.85
N MET A 383 8.19 -19.29 -13.23
CA MET A 383 8.86 -20.21 -12.30
C MET A 383 9.54 -19.46 -11.15
N GLU A 384 9.95 -18.21 -11.35
CA GLU A 384 10.51 -17.35 -10.29
C GLU A 384 9.48 -17.07 -9.19
N ASP A 385 8.19 -16.95 -9.53
CA ASP A 385 7.13 -16.75 -8.54
C ASP A 385 6.98 -17.93 -7.57
N LEU A 386 7.44 -19.12 -7.98
CA LEU A 386 7.42 -20.34 -7.18
C LEU A 386 8.80 -20.70 -6.60
N ALA A 387 9.82 -19.84 -6.79
CA ALA A 387 11.18 -20.13 -6.32
C ALA A 387 11.26 -20.37 -4.81
N GLU A 388 10.37 -19.74 -4.02
CA GLU A 388 10.30 -19.93 -2.56
C GLU A 388 9.79 -21.33 -2.14
N ILE A 389 9.16 -22.09 -3.03
CA ILE A 389 8.55 -23.40 -2.71
C ILE A 389 9.06 -24.54 -3.59
N MET A 390 9.70 -24.23 -4.71
CA MET A 390 10.28 -25.23 -5.59
C MET A 390 11.56 -25.78 -4.96
N PRO A 391 11.75 -27.11 -4.92
CA PRO A 391 13.05 -27.67 -4.58
C PRO A 391 14.06 -27.20 -5.64
N VAL A 392 15.15 -26.58 -5.18
CA VAL A 392 16.27 -26.22 -6.06
C VAL A 392 16.79 -27.53 -6.65
N SER A 393 16.73 -27.70 -7.97
CA SER A 393 17.47 -28.77 -8.62
C SER A 393 18.94 -28.62 -8.19
N PRO A 394 19.59 -29.66 -7.64
CA PRO A 394 21.02 -29.56 -7.39
C PRO A 394 21.70 -29.23 -8.74
N PRO A 395 22.65 -28.28 -8.78
CA PRO A 395 23.38 -28.00 -10.00
C PRO A 395 24.19 -29.24 -10.39
N GLY A 396 23.77 -29.92 -11.45
CA GLY A 396 24.48 -31.04 -12.08
C GLY A 396 24.22 -32.40 -11.42
N GLN A 397 23.33 -33.18 -12.04
CA GLN A 397 23.48 -34.63 -12.18
C GLN A 397 23.42 -34.98 -13.66
#